data_AF-A0A3N0YXZ4-F1
#
_entry.id   AF-A0A3N0YXZ4-F1
#
_cell.length_a   1.000
_cell.length_b   1.000
_cell.length_c   1.000
_cell.angle_alpha   90.00
_cell.angle_beta   90.00
_cell.angle_gamma   90.00
#
_symmetry.space_group_name_H-M   'P 1'
#
loop_
_entity.id
_entity.type
_entity.pdbx_description
1 polymer ?
#
loop_
_entity_poly.entity_id
_entity_poly.type
_entity_poly.pdbx_seq_one_letter_code
_entity_poly.pdbx_strand_id
1 'polypeptide(L)' 'IRWTKTAGSVSDRFQDSSVFNETLHIAKIQRHQGGRYYCKAENGLGSPAIKSIRVDVYCEFISDVSSKCPAEKSRF' A
#
# COMPACT_ATOMS: atom_id res chain seq x y z
N ILE A 1 11.53 -4.50 -12.30
CA ILE A 1 10.43 -3.53 -11.95
C ILE A 1 10.68 -2.88 -10.58
N ARG A 2 10.28 -1.61 -10.36
CA ARG A 2 10.31 -0.92 -9.06
C ARG A 2 8.92 -0.45 -8.61
N TRP A 3 8.60 -0.66 -7.33
CA TRP A 3 7.34 -0.21 -6.72
C TRP A 3 7.54 1.02 -5.82
N THR A 4 6.59 1.95 -5.86
CA THR A 4 6.54 3.12 -4.96
C THR A 4 5.09 3.41 -4.55
N LYS A 5 4.89 4.07 -3.41
CA LYS A 5 3.59 4.58 -2.94
C LYS A 5 3.66 6.12 -2.90
N THR A 6 2.58 6.83 -3.28
CA THR A 6 2.49 8.28 -3.04
C THR A 6 2.62 8.57 -1.55
N ALA A 7 3.45 9.54 -1.17
CA ALA A 7 3.66 9.90 0.23
C ALA A 7 2.34 10.35 0.90
N GLY A 8 2.01 9.72 2.03
CA GLY A 8 0.95 10.12 2.95
C GLY A 8 1.41 10.08 4.40
N SER A 9 2.32 9.14 4.74
CA SER A 9 3.01 9.05 6.03
C SER A 9 4.46 8.61 5.81
N VAL A 10 5.43 9.33 6.39
CA VAL A 10 6.88 9.01 6.27
C VAL A 10 7.23 7.64 6.87
N SER A 11 6.35 7.10 7.74
CA SER A 11 6.45 5.77 8.35
C SER A 11 5.94 4.62 7.46
N ASP A 12 5.33 4.88 6.30
CA ASP A 12 4.74 3.86 5.40
C ASP A 12 5.76 3.11 4.53
N ARG A 13 7.05 3.20 4.87
CA ARG A 13 8.11 2.50 4.13
C ARG A 13 7.99 1.01 4.39
N PHE A 14 7.12 0.31 3.65
CA PHE A 14 7.25 -1.09 3.29
C PHE A 14 7.73 -2.03 4.42
N GLN A 15 7.44 -1.73 5.70
CA GLN A 15 8.13 -2.34 6.84
C GLN A 15 7.82 -3.83 6.94
N ASP A 16 6.69 -4.25 6.36
CA ASP A 16 6.22 -5.63 6.28
C ASP A 16 5.79 -6.00 4.85
N SER A 17 6.53 -5.49 3.85
CA SER A 17 6.26 -5.81 2.45
C SER A 17 7.54 -6.18 1.72
N SER A 18 7.42 -7.14 0.82
CA SER A 18 8.51 -7.66 0.02
C SER A 18 8.22 -7.46 -1.46
N VAL A 19 9.26 -7.22 -2.24
CA VAL A 19 9.18 -7.31 -3.70
C VAL A 19 9.85 -8.60 -4.14
N PHE A 20 9.07 -9.53 -4.70
CA PHE A 20 9.57 -10.81 -5.20
C PHE A 20 9.06 -11.03 -6.62
N ASN A 21 9.94 -11.44 -7.55
CA ASN A 21 9.61 -11.60 -8.97
C ASN A 21 8.77 -10.42 -9.49
N GLU A 22 9.26 -9.21 -9.24
CA GLU A 22 8.65 -7.96 -9.73
C GLU A 22 7.25 -7.65 -9.15
N THR A 23 6.78 -8.47 -8.22
CA THR A 23 5.47 -8.38 -7.58
C THR A 23 5.60 -7.78 -6.18
N LEU A 24 4.81 -6.76 -5.88
CA LEU A 24 4.70 -6.20 -4.54
C LEU A 24 3.78 -7.06 -3.69
N HIS A 25 4.31 -7.63 -2.60
CA HIS A 25 3.57 -8.45 -1.65
C HIS A 25 3.49 -7.74 -0.29
N ILE A 26 2.26 -7.55 0.23
CA ILE A 26 1.98 -6.93 1.52
C ILE A 26 1.08 -7.89 2.29
N ALA A 27 1.62 -8.60 3.29
CA ALA A 27 0.91 -9.70 3.94
C ALA A 27 -0.17 -9.23 4.92
N LYS A 28 0.15 -8.26 5.79
CA LYS A 28 -0.73 -7.76 6.85
C LYS A 28 -1.04 -6.28 6.63
N ILE A 29 -1.77 -6.00 5.54
CA ILE A 29 -2.05 -4.62 5.14
C ILE A 29 -2.91 -3.89 6.18
N GLN A 30 -2.52 -2.68 6.53
CA GLN A 30 -3.24 -1.78 7.44
C GLN A 30 -3.92 -0.66 6.67
N ARG A 31 -4.97 -0.05 7.24
CA ARG A 31 -5.74 1.02 6.56
C ARG A 31 -4.88 2.19 6.07
N HIS A 32 -3.92 2.63 6.88
CA HIS A 32 -3.01 3.72 6.50
C HIS A 32 -2.10 3.33 5.32
N GLN A 33 -1.87 2.03 5.10
CA GLN A 33 -1.11 1.53 3.97
C GLN A 33 -1.90 1.61 2.65
N GLY A 34 -3.23 1.81 2.69
CA GLY A 34 -4.03 2.13 1.51
C GLY A 34 -3.53 3.38 0.79
N GLY A 35 -3.83 3.51 -0.50
CA GLY A 35 -3.42 4.66 -1.32
C GLY A 35 -3.03 4.29 -2.74
N ARG A 36 -2.37 5.24 -3.43
CA ARG A 36 -1.92 5.05 -4.80
C ARG A 36 -0.49 4.49 -4.84
N TYR A 37 -0.35 3.37 -5.55
CA TYR A 37 0.91 2.70 -5.81
C TYR A 37 1.28 2.84 -7.28
N TYR A 38 2.58 2.86 -7.57
CA TYR A 38 3.13 2.90 -8.90
C TYR A 38 4.09 1.74 -9.11
N CYS A 39 3.96 1.09 -10.28
CA CYS A 39 5.01 0.24 -10.81
C CYS A 39 5.73 0.99 -11.93
N LYS A 40 7.06 1.00 -11.86
CA LYS A 40 7.94 1.54 -12.90
C LYS A 40 8.73 0.39 -13.53
N ALA A 41 8.67 0.29 -14.85
CA ALA A 41 9.48 -0.61 -15.66
C ALA A 41 10.49 0.20 -16.49
N GLU A 42 11.76 -0.19 -16.43
CA GLU A 42 12.84 0.49 -17.13
C GLU A 42 13.83 -0.56 -17.65
N ASN A 43 14.06 -0.55 -18.96
CA ASN A 43 15.00 -1.42 -19.67
C ASN A 43 16.16 -0.64 -20.30
N GLY A 44 16.30 0.66 -19.98
CA GLY A 44 17.32 1.55 -20.53
C GLY A 44 17.02 2.11 -21.93
N LEU A 45 15.86 1.78 -22.53
CA LEU A 45 15.48 2.25 -23.86
C LEU A 45 14.23 3.13 -23.79
N GLY A 46 14.37 4.37 -24.24
CA GLY A 46 13.27 5.34 -24.25
C GLY A 46 12.79 5.73 -22.85
N SER A 47 11.56 6.24 -22.79
CA SER A 47 10.95 6.66 -21.53
C SER A 47 10.47 5.45 -20.72
N PRO A 48 10.70 5.41 -19.39
CA PRO A 48 10.21 4.32 -18.55
C PRO A 48 8.68 4.17 -18.61
N ALA A 49 8.20 2.93 -18.61
CA ALA A 49 6.77 2.65 -18.50
C ALA A 49 6.33 2.77 -17.03
N ILE A 50 5.29 3.55 -16.78
CA ILE A 50 4.75 3.79 -15.43
C ILE A 50 3.26 3.53 -15.45
N LYS A 51 2.79 2.70 -14.51
CA LYS A 51 1.35 2.49 -14.26
C LYS A 51 1.06 2.67 -12.78
N SER A 52 -0.17 3.08 -12.48
CA SER A 52 -0.62 3.31 -11.11
C SER A 52 -1.85 2.47 -10.80
N ILE A 53 -1.94 2.01 -9.56
CA ILE A 53 -3.09 1.31 -9.01
C ILE A 53 -3.48 1.95 -7.68
N ARG A 54 -4.78 1.96 -7.37
CA ARG A 54 -5.27 2.36 -6.06
C ARG A 54 -5.59 1.10 -5.25
N VAL A 55 -5.10 1.05 -4.02
CA VAL A 55 -5.37 -0.01 -3.05
C VAL A 55 -6.26 0.58 -1.97
N ASP A 56 -7.50 0.10 -1.89
CA ASP A 56 -8.45 0.44 -0.84
C ASP A 56 -8.53 -0.72 0.15
N VAL A 57 -8.36 -0.43 1.45
CA VAL A 57 -8.27 -1.44 2.51
C VAL A 57 -9.56 -1.47 3.31
N TYR A 58 -10.28 -2.58 3.22
CA TYR A 58 -11.50 -2.83 3.98
C TYR A 58 -11.16 -3.65 5.24
N CYS A 59 -11.88 -3.39 6.33
CA CYS A 59 -11.81 -4.25 7.51
C CYS A 59 -13.10 -5.05 7.60
N GLU A 60 -12.99 -6.30 8.01
CA GLU A 60 -14.14 -7.10 8.39
C GLU A 60 -14.76 -6.48 9.65
N PHE A 61 -16.10 -6.34 9.65
CA PHE A 61 -16.84 -6.04 10.87
C PHE A 61 -16.84 -7.29 11.72
N ILE A 62 -15.85 -7.42 12.60
CA ILE A 62 -15.85 -8.48 13.60
C ILE A 62 -16.72 -7.99 14.76
N SER A 63 -17.80 -8.72 15.06
CA SER A 63 -18.73 -8.45 16.16
C SER A 63 -18.07 -8.58 17.55
N ASP A 64 -16.85 -9.12 17.61
CA ASP A 64 -16.00 -9.13 18.80
C ASP A 64 -15.24 -7.81 18.95
N VAL A 65 -15.46 -7.17 20.11
CA VAL A 65 -14.90 -5.88 20.54
C VAL A 65 -13.35 -5.87 20.59
N SER A 66 -12.69 -7.03 20.44
CA SER A 66 -11.25 -7.22 20.60
C SER A 66 -10.41 -7.10 19.31
N SER A 67 -11.00 -7.15 18.13
CA SER A 67 -10.28 -7.03 16.84
C SER A 67 -10.63 -5.73 16.14
N LYS A 68 -10.22 -4.62 16.75
CA LYS A 68 -10.36 -3.29 16.17
C LYS A 68 -9.22 -3.04 15.18
N CYS A 69 -9.54 -2.89 13.89
CA CYS A 69 -8.85 -1.88 13.10
C CYS A 69 -9.03 -0.55 13.85
N PRO A 70 -7.97 0.19 14.24
CA PRO A 70 -8.14 1.49 14.87
C PRO A 70 -8.95 2.37 13.91
N ALA A 71 -10.22 2.60 14.24
CA ALA A 71 -11.00 3.62 13.59
C ALA A 71 -10.33 4.94 13.98
N GLU A 72 -9.73 5.61 13.01
CA GLU A 72 -9.35 7.00 13.18
C GLU A 72 -10.64 7.76 13.51
N LYS A 73 -10.73 8.17 14.77
CA LYS A 73 -11.88 8.87 15.31
C LYS A 73 -11.87 10.26 14.70
N SER A 74 -12.58 10.46 13.60
CA SER A 74 -12.90 11.78 13.07
C SER A 74 -13.62 12.56 14.18
N ARG A 75 -12.96 13.58 14.73
CA ARG A 75 -13.60 14.64 15.50
C ARG A 75 -13.63 15.86 14.59
N PHE A 76 -14.82 16.45 14.52
CA PHE A 76 -15.23 17.66 13.78
C PHE A 76 -14.17 18.74 13.67
#